data_AF-A0A117L8Q5-F1
#
_entry.id   AF-A0A117L8Q5-F1
#
_cell.length_a   1.000
_cell.length_b   1.000
_cell.length_c   1.000
_cell.angle_alpha   90.00
_cell.angle_beta   90.00
_cell.angle_gamma   90.00
#
_symmetry.space_group_name_H-M   'P 1'
#
loop_
_entity.id
_entity.type
_entity.pdbx_description
1 polymer ?
#
loop_
_entity_poly.entity_id
_entity_poly.type
_entity_poly.pdbx_seq_one_letter_code
_entity_poly.pdbx_strand_id
1 'polypeptide(L)'
;MSWKDLLIGCCWGILVGFFNIWLLSWVLKKHHENSPEVSLRAIFKCYLFRYLTVLAALCIVYRSADMLVGTALGLIVVKHGTLFQEYLRTRREAEKVREKNQV
;
A
#
# COMPACT_ATOMS: atom_id res chain seq x y z
N MET A 1 11.22 -25.86 -4.67
CA MET A 1 11.42 -24.40 -4.82
C MET A 1 11.19 -24.04 -6.28
N SER A 2 9.94 -23.74 -6.63
CA SER A 2 9.53 -23.41 -8.00
C SER A 2 9.59 -21.89 -8.18
N TRP A 3 10.58 -21.39 -8.92
CA TRP A 3 10.71 -19.95 -9.19
C TRP A 3 9.47 -19.34 -9.85
N LYS A 4 8.70 -20.15 -10.59
CA LYS A 4 7.43 -19.73 -11.20
C LYS A 4 6.38 -19.38 -10.14
N ASP A 5 6.27 -20.21 -9.10
CA ASP A 5 5.31 -20.00 -8.01
C ASP A 5 5.69 -18.77 -7.18
N LEU A 6 6.99 -18.54 -6.99
CA LEU A 6 7.49 -17.34 -6.32
C LEU A 6 7.15 -16.06 -7.10
N LEU A 7 7.32 -16.07 -8.43
CA LEU A 7 6.95 -14.94 -9.29
C LEU A 7 5.44 -14.69 -9.29
N ILE A 8 4.61 -15.74 -9.39
CA ILE A 8 3.15 -15.63 -9.32
C ILE A 8 2.73 -15.04 -7.97
N GLY A 9 3.30 -15.56 -6.88
CA GLY A 9 3.09 -15.03 -5.54
C GLY A 9 3.47 -13.55 -5.44
N CYS A 10 4.61 -13.15 -6.04
CA CYS A 10 5.07 -11.77 -6.06
C CYS A 10 4.12 -10.84 -6.81
N CYS A 11 3.72 -11.22 -8.03
CA CYS A 11 2.72 -10.47 -8.81
C CYS A 11 1.39 -10.34 -8.04
N TRP A 12 0.95 -11.41 -7.36
CA TRP A 12 -0.24 -11.38 -6.53
C TRP A 12 -0.11 -10.41 -5.34
N GLY A 13 1.03 -10.44 -4.64
CA GLY A 13 1.32 -9.51 -3.55
C GLY A 13 1.36 -8.05 -4.01
N ILE A 14 1.95 -7.79 -5.17
CA ILE A 14 1.98 -6.46 -5.79
C ILE A 14 0.54 -5.98 -6.10
N LEU A 15 -0.27 -6.84 -6.74
CA LEU A 15 -1.65 -6.52 -7.09
C LEU A 15 -2.49 -6.16 -5.87
N VAL A 16 -2.41 -6.97 -4.81
CA VAL A 16 -3.12 -6.74 -3.54
C VAL A 16 -2.61 -5.46 -2.86
N GLY A 17 -1.30 -5.20 -2.91
CA GLY A 17 -0.71 -3.97 -2.40
C GLY A 17 -1.24 -2.72 -3.10
N PHE A 18 -1.27 -2.72 -4.44
CA PHE A 18 -1.82 -1.62 -5.24
C PHE A 18 -3.31 -1.42 -4.99
N PHE A 19 -4.08 -2.50 -4.94
CA PHE A 19 -5.52 -2.44 -4.64
C PHE A 19 -5.78 -1.77 -3.28
N ASN A 20 -4.98 -2.11 -2.26
CA ASN A 20 -5.07 -1.50 -0.94
C ASN A 20 -4.75 0.00 -0.94
N ILE A 21 -3.75 0.44 -1.70
CA ILE A 21 -3.41 1.87 -1.84
C ILE A 21 -4.52 2.63 -2.57
N TRP A 22 -5.05 2.03 -3.65
CA TRP A 22 -6.14 2.60 -4.43
C TRP A 22 -7.40 2.75 -3.58
N LEU A 23 -7.75 1.73 -2.80
CA LEU A 23 -8.91 1.73 -1.91
C LEU A 23 -8.76 2.79 -0.80
N LEU A 24 -7.56 2.92 -0.23
CA LEU A 24 -7.26 3.98 0.74
C LEU A 24 -7.42 5.38 0.12
N SER A 25 -6.86 5.60 -1.07
CA SER A 25 -6.97 6.86 -1.81
C SER A 25 -8.43 7.21 -2.12
N TRP A 26 -9.22 6.21 -2.52
CA TRP A 26 -10.64 6.37 -2.81
C TRP A 26 -11.45 6.73 -1.56
N VAL A 27 -11.21 6.05 -0.44
CA VAL A 27 -11.87 6.35 0.84
C VAL A 27 -11.50 7.74 1.35
N LEU A 28 -10.22 8.13 1.30
CA LEU A 28 -9.80 9.47 1.69
C LEU A 28 -10.48 10.53 0.81
N LYS A 29 -10.51 10.36 -0.51
CA LYS A 29 -11.16 11.31 -1.41
C LYS A 29 -12.67 11.43 -1.14
N LYS A 30 -13.33 10.31 -0.85
CA LYS A 30 -14.78 10.27 -0.58
C LYS A 30 -15.14 10.90 0.77
N HIS A 31 -14.25 10.85 1.75
CA HIS A 31 -14.52 11.33 3.10
C HIS A 31 -13.83 12.65 3.47
N HIS A 32 -13.05 13.26 2.57
CA HIS A 32 -12.33 14.51 2.82
C HIS A 32 -13.23 15.69 3.27
N GLU A 33 -14.49 15.73 2.83
CA GLU A 33 -15.45 16.78 3.20
C GLU A 33 -16.25 16.49 4.47
N ASN A 34 -16.10 15.30 5.07
CA ASN A 34 -16.87 14.92 6.24
C ASN A 34 -16.18 15.32 7.55
N SER A 35 -17.01 15.56 8.57
CA SER A 35 -16.59 15.85 9.95
C SER A 35 -15.48 14.88 10.42
N PRO A 36 -14.45 15.36 11.15
CA PRO A 36 -13.27 14.58 11.53
C PRO A 36 -13.59 13.24 12.20
N GLU A 37 -14.69 13.14 12.94
CA GLU A 37 -15.13 11.89 13.60
C GLU A 37 -15.60 10.82 12.60
N VAL A 38 -16.24 11.23 11.50
CA VAL A 38 -16.70 10.33 10.43
C VAL A 38 -15.50 9.88 9.60
N SER A 39 -14.56 10.78 9.35
CA SER A 39 -13.33 10.54 8.61
C SER A 39 -12.41 9.55 9.35
N LEU A 40 -12.22 9.69 10.66
CA LEU A 40 -11.46 8.73 11.47
C LEU A 40 -12.08 7.32 11.43
N ARG A 41 -13.41 7.22 11.51
CA ARG A 41 -14.12 5.93 11.47
C ARG A 41 -14.00 5.27 10.09
N ALA A 42 -14.03 6.06 9.01
CA ALA A 42 -13.81 5.57 7.64
C ALA A 42 -12.37 5.10 7.42
N ILE A 43 -11.38 5.83 7.93
CA ILE A 43 -9.97 5.43 7.89
C ILE A 43 -9.77 4.13 8.67
N PHE A 44 -10.34 4.00 9.86
CA PHE A 44 -10.25 2.77 10.66
C PHE A 44 -10.85 1.56 9.93
N LYS A 45 -12.04 1.72 9.33
CA LYS A 45 -12.67 0.69 8.49
C LYS A 45 -11.80 0.34 7.29
N CYS A 46 -11.17 1.32 6.64
CA CYS A 46 -10.26 1.08 5.53
C CYS A 46 -9.02 0.30 5.97
N TYR A 47 -8.45 0.61 7.13
CA TYR A 47 -7.34 -0.15 7.71
C TYR A 47 -7.73 -1.59 8.03
N LEU A 48 -8.90 -1.79 8.64
CA LEU A 48 -9.43 -3.12 8.92
C LEU A 48 -9.64 -3.92 7.62
N PHE A 49 -10.25 -3.30 6.62
CA PHE A 49 -10.44 -3.90 5.30
C PHE A 49 -9.11 -4.27 4.65
N ARG A 50 -8.08 -3.43 4.80
CA ARG A 50 -6.71 -3.70 4.32
C ARG A 50 -6.10 -4.94 4.95
N TYR A 51 -6.32 -5.14 6.25
CA TYR A 51 -5.86 -6.36 6.93
C TYR A 51 -6.63 -7.59 6.46
N LEU A 52 -7.94 -7.47 6.28
CA LEU A 52 -8.77 -8.56 5.77
C LEU A 52 -8.40 -8.96 4.34
N THR A 53 -8.13 -8.01 3.45
CA THR A 53 -7.70 -8.31 2.07
C THR A 53 -6.32 -8.95 2.02
N VAL A 54 -5.37 -8.52 2.85
CA VAL A 54 -4.06 -9.17 2.98
C VAL A 54 -4.21 -10.59 3.54
N LEU A 55 -5.03 -10.77 4.57
CA LEU A 55 -5.30 -12.08 5.16
C LEU A 55 -5.96 -13.02 4.14
N ALA A 56 -6.98 -12.54 3.42
CA ALA A 56 -7.63 -13.29 2.35
C ALA A 56 -6.64 -13.64 1.23
N ALA A 57 -5.77 -12.71 0.83
CA ALA A 57 -4.74 -12.95 -0.15
C ALA A 57 -3.78 -14.07 0.30
N LEU A 58 -3.34 -14.06 1.55
CA LEU A 58 -2.50 -15.12 2.13
C LEU A 58 -3.24 -16.46 2.20
N CYS A 59 -4.53 -16.46 2.55
CA CYS A 59 -5.36 -17.66 2.55
C CYS A 59 -5.59 -18.23 1.14
N ILE A 60 -5.49 -17.45 0.07
CA ILE A 60 -5.61 -17.96 -1.31
C ILE A 60 -4.33 -18.69 -1.72
N VAL A 61 -3.16 -18.18 -1.34
CA VAL A 61 -1.85 -18.76 -1.69
C VAL A 61 -1.28 -19.70 -0.62
N TYR A 62 -2.04 -20.04 0.43
CA TYR A 62 -1.56 -20.80 1.60
C TYR A 62 -0.98 -22.19 1.27
N ARG A 63 -1.41 -22.78 0.15
CA ARG A 63 -1.06 -24.14 -0.24
C ARG A 63 0.40 -24.29 -0.71
N SER A 64 1.03 -23.19 -1.12
CA SER A 64 2.39 -23.19 -1.65
C SER A 64 3.26 -22.20 -0.88
N ALA A 65 4.20 -22.71 -0.09
CA ALA A 65 5.13 -21.87 0.69
C ALA A 65 5.90 -20.87 -0.21
N ASP A 66 6.31 -21.30 -1.41
CA ASP A 66 6.99 -20.43 -2.40
C ASP A 66 6.10 -19.25 -2.84
N MET A 67 4.80 -19.48 -3.05
CA MET A 67 3.85 -18.39 -3.37
C MET A 67 3.65 -17.46 -2.18
N LEU A 68 3.60 -18.00 -0.96
CA LEU A 68 3.44 -17.20 0.26
C LEU A 68 4.62 -16.23 0.44
N VAL A 69 5.84 -16.73 0.25
CA VAL A 69 7.07 -15.91 0.29
C VAL A 69 7.05 -14.89 -0.82
N GLY A 70 6.68 -15.28 -2.04
CA GLY A 70 6.49 -14.35 -3.16
C GLY A 70 5.51 -13.23 -2.82
N THR A 71 4.34 -13.55 -2.28
CA THR A 71 3.31 -12.56 -1.90
C THR A 71 3.81 -11.62 -0.80
N ALA A 72 4.52 -12.13 0.20
CA ALA A 72 5.14 -11.29 1.21
C ALA A 72 6.16 -10.31 0.61
N LEU A 73 7.03 -10.78 -0.30
CA LEU A 73 7.99 -9.93 -1.02
C LEU A 73 7.27 -8.85 -1.84
N GLY A 74 6.25 -9.22 -2.61
CA GLY A 74 5.46 -8.28 -3.41
C GLY A 74 4.80 -7.18 -2.56
N LEU A 75 4.22 -7.56 -1.41
CA LEU A 75 3.64 -6.60 -0.46
C LEU A 75 4.70 -5.66 0.14
N ILE A 76 5.88 -6.18 0.49
CA ILE A 76 7.00 -5.38 1.01
C ILE A 76 7.50 -4.38 -0.02
N VAL A 77 7.67 -4.81 -1.27
CA VAL A 77 8.12 -3.96 -2.38
C VAL A 77 7.15 -2.82 -2.60
N VAL A 78 5.83 -3.08 -2.63
CA VAL A 78 4.83 -2.02 -2.79
C VAL A 78 4.87 -1.05 -1.61
N LYS A 79 4.92 -1.56 -0.36
CA LYS A 79 4.96 -0.70 0.84
C LYS A 79 6.22 0.19 0.90
N HIS A 80 7.38 -0.36 0.59
CA HIS A 80 8.62 0.42 0.54
C HIS A 80 8.65 1.36 -0.65
N GLY A 81 8.12 0.93 -1.80
CA GLY A 81 7.99 1.76 -2.99
C GLY A 81 7.15 3.01 -2.72
N THR A 82 6.00 2.87 -2.05
CA THR A 82 5.17 4.03 -1.69
C THR A 82 5.86 4.95 -0.69
N LEU A 83 6.49 4.41 0.35
CA LEU A 83 7.24 5.21 1.32
C LEU A 83 8.41 5.96 0.67
N PHE A 84 9.11 5.29 -0.25
CA PHE A 84 10.23 5.89 -0.97
C PHE A 84 9.77 7.00 -1.92
N GLN A 85 8.66 6.80 -2.62
CA GLN A 85 8.06 7.86 -3.44
C GLN A 85 7.64 9.08 -2.62
N GLU A 86 7.02 8.84 -1.46
CA GLU A 86 6.59 9.90 -0.56
C GLU A 86 7.79 10.65 0.03
N TYR A 87 8.84 9.93 0.44
CA TYR A 87 10.11 10.51 0.86
C TYR A 87 10.74 11.41 -0.22
N LEU A 88 10.80 10.94 -1.47
CA LEU A 88 11.32 11.73 -2.59
C LEU A 88 10.45 12.96 -2.89
N ARG A 89 9.13 12.88 -2.69
CA ARG A 89 8.22 14.02 -2.86
C ARG A 89 8.47 15.08 -1.78
N THR A 90 8.54 14.68 -0.51
CA THR A 90 8.84 15.59 0.60
C THR A 90 10.20 16.27 0.46
N ARG A 91 11.22 15.54 0.02
CA ARG A 91 12.55 16.10 -0.30
C ARG A 91 12.48 17.19 -1.37
N ARG A 92 11.78 16.92 -2.49
CA ARG A 92 11.60 17.91 -3.56
C ARG A 92 10.81 19.14 -3.11
N GLU A 93 9.81 18.97 -2.26
CA GLU A 93 9.05 20.11 -1.70
C GLU A 93 9.91 20.95 -0.75
N ALA A 94 10.71 20.31 0.10
CA ALA A 94 11.65 21.00 0.99
C ALA A 94 12.71 21.80 0.22
N GLU A 95 13.22 21.27 -0.89
CA GLU A 95 14.16 21.98 -1.77
C GLU A 95 13.51 23.21 -2.42
N LYS A 96 12.29 23.08 -2.97
CA LYS A 96 11.55 24.22 -3.55
C LYS A 96 11.28 25.33 -2.55
N VAL A 97 10.98 24.99 -1.29
CA VAL A 97 10.77 25.99 -0.23
C VAL A 97 12.07 26.72 0.12
N ARG A 98 13.21 26.02 0.12
CA ARG A 98 14.53 26.64 0.33
C ARG A 98 14.88 27.62 -0.78
N GLU A 99 14.67 27.24 -2.04
CA GLU A 99 14.90 28.13 -3.19
C GLU A 99 14.03 29.38 -3.14
N LYS A 100 12.76 29.24 -2.73
CA LYS A 100 11.81 30.36 -2.63
C LYS A 100 12.11 31.35 -1.50
N ASN A 101 12.85 30.93 -0.47
CA ASN A 101 13.24 31.78 0.67
C ASN A 101 14.62 32.43 0.49
N GLN A 102 15.35 32.13 -0.59
CA GLN A 102 16.63 32.76 -0.92
C GLN A 102 16.50 33.87 -1.99
N VAL A 103 15.28 34.15 -2.47
CA VAL A 103 14.92 35.28 -3.34
C VAL A 103 14.16 36.31 -2.51
#